data_AF-A0A2V8A1Q0-F1
#
_entry.id   AF-A0A2V8A1Q0-F1
#
_cell.length_a   1.000
_cell.length_b   1.000
_cell.length_c   1.000
_cell.angle_alpha   90.00
_cell.angle_beta   90.00
_cell.angle_gamma   90.00
#
_symmetry.space_group_name_H-M   'P 1'
#
loop_
_entity.id
_entity.type
_entity.pdbx_description
1 polymer ?
#
loop_
_entity_poly.entity_id
_entity_poly.type
_entity_poly.pdbx_seq_one_letter_code
_entity_poly.pdbx_strand_id
1 'polypeptide(L)'
;MRALGDTQWIVDARTRGTLGLLVVQGVLMTPLARAADFVLPGASYVEKEASYTNDHGRLQGTARAMAPPGEAMEDWQILVNLGVSLGVPFNYTASAHVRADIAARYPNRKGLEGLTTLAFNRPTNARHWLQASNPSERWKWDFMFQDLPPVKFDGEPFSTNFGGVIPLKEVK
;
A
#
# COMPACT_ATOMS: atom_id res chain seq x y z
N MET A 1 -27.64 15.01 -4.18
CA MET A 1 -26.67 13.98 -4.62
C MET A 1 -25.46 14.11 -3.70
N ARG A 2 -25.14 13.10 -2.88
CA ARG A 2 -23.97 13.17 -1.99
C ARG A 2 -22.69 13.02 -2.83
N ALA A 3 -21.65 13.77 -2.51
CA ALA A 3 -20.36 13.67 -3.19
C ALA A 3 -19.69 12.32 -2.89
N LEU A 4 -18.93 11.80 -3.85
CA LEU A 4 -18.08 10.63 -3.62
C LEU A 4 -17.07 10.99 -2.52
N GLY A 5 -17.10 10.28 -1.39
CA GLY A 5 -16.22 10.55 -0.24
C GLY A 5 -16.85 11.37 0.89
N ASP A 6 -18.14 11.75 0.81
CA ASP A 6 -18.85 12.28 1.97
C ASP A 6 -19.08 11.18 3.03
N THR A 7 -18.30 11.25 4.11
CA THR A 7 -18.35 10.32 5.24
C THR A 7 -19.13 10.87 6.43
N GLN A 8 -19.73 12.06 6.35
CA GLN A 8 -20.34 12.73 7.49
C GLN A 8 -21.49 11.90 8.07
N TRP A 9 -22.28 11.25 7.22
CA TRP A 9 -23.40 10.42 7.64
C TRP A 9 -22.97 9.23 8.52
N ILE A 10 -21.75 8.70 8.35
CA ILE A 10 -21.20 7.61 9.17
C ILE A 10 -20.87 8.15 10.56
N VAL A 11 -20.24 9.33 10.61
CA VAL A 11 -19.91 10.02 11.87
C VAL A 11 -21.20 10.37 12.63
N ASP A 12 -22.22 10.85 11.94
CA ASP A 12 -23.52 11.15 12.55
C ASP A 12 -24.19 9.88 13.09
N ALA A 13 -24.13 8.76 12.35
CA ALA A 13 -24.69 7.48 12.78
C ALA A 13 -23.96 6.92 14.02
N ARG A 14 -22.63 7.09 14.11
CA ARG A 14 -21.83 6.74 15.29
C ARG A 14 -22.19 7.62 16.48
N THR A 15 -22.26 8.93 16.28
CA THR A 15 -22.62 9.89 17.34
C THR A 15 -24.02 9.64 17.90
N ARG A 16 -24.99 9.25 17.06
CA ARG A 16 -26.35 8.90 17.48
C ARG A 16 -26.48 7.51 18.12
N GLY A 17 -25.39 6.73 18.21
CA GLY A 17 -25.40 5.37 18.76
C GLY A 17 -26.07 4.31 17.86
N THR A 18 -26.40 4.66 16.62
CA THR A 18 -27.03 3.71 15.66
C THR A 18 -26.03 2.78 14.98
N LEU A 19 -24.73 3.12 15.03
CA LEU A 19 -23.64 2.29 14.52
C LEU A 19 -22.89 1.67 15.69
N GLY A 20 -23.07 0.37 15.94
CA GLY A 20 -22.51 -0.33 17.10
C GLY A 20 -20.99 -0.48 17.09
N LEU A 21 -20.39 -0.65 15.91
CA LEU A 21 -18.94 -0.81 15.71
C LEU A 21 -18.51 -0.04 14.47
N LEU A 22 -17.43 0.75 14.58
CA LEU A 22 -16.80 1.44 13.47
C LEU A 22 -15.31 1.13 13.44
N VAL A 23 -14.88 0.39 12.41
CA VAL A 23 -13.47 0.13 12.12
C VAL A 23 -13.09 0.93 10.88
N VAL A 24 -11.99 1.70 10.96
CA VAL A 24 -11.53 2.54 9.84
C VAL A 24 -10.12 2.11 9.45
N GLN A 25 -9.97 1.62 8.22
CA GLN A 25 -8.67 1.45 7.60
C GLN A 25 -8.30 2.72 6.84
N GLY A 26 -7.14 3.29 7.12
CA GLY A 26 -6.74 4.54 6.48
C GLY A 26 -5.31 4.94 6.75
N VAL A 27 -4.85 5.90 5.95
CA VAL A 27 -3.47 6.43 6.00
C VAL A 27 -3.39 7.66 6.91
N LEU A 28 -4.48 8.44 6.98
CA LEU A 28 -4.53 9.71 7.71
C LEU A 28 -5.59 9.68 8.80
N MET A 29 -5.34 10.40 9.89
CA MET A 29 -6.30 10.61 10.97
C MET A 29 -7.37 11.64 10.55
N THR A 30 -8.36 11.19 9.79
CA THR A 30 -9.51 11.99 9.33
C THR A 30 -10.58 12.14 10.43
N PRO A 31 -11.60 13.01 10.26
CA PRO A 31 -12.74 13.05 11.18
C PRO A 31 -13.44 11.69 11.34
N LEU A 32 -13.51 10.89 10.26
CA LEU A 32 -14.06 9.53 10.32
C LEU A 32 -13.17 8.61 11.16
N ALA A 33 -11.85 8.65 10.97
CA ALA A 33 -10.92 7.85 11.75
C ALA A 33 -10.96 8.20 13.25
N ARG A 34 -11.11 9.50 13.59
CA ARG A 34 -11.29 9.95 14.98
C ARG A 34 -12.61 9.49 15.62
N ALA A 35 -13.63 9.21 14.81
CA ALA A 35 -14.91 8.71 15.29
C ALA A 35 -14.94 7.18 15.47
N ALA A 36 -13.92 6.47 14.94
CA ALA A 36 -13.84 5.01 14.96
C ALA A 36 -13.56 4.44 16.34
N ASP A 37 -13.88 3.16 16.51
CA ASP A 37 -13.47 2.36 17.65
C ASP A 37 -12.04 1.88 17.46
N PHE A 38 -11.75 1.39 16.25
CA PHE A 38 -10.43 0.91 15.87
C PHE A 38 -9.99 1.54 14.55
N VAL A 39 -8.73 1.97 14.50
CA VAL A 39 -8.08 2.43 13.28
C VAL A 39 -7.01 1.42 12.87
N LEU A 40 -7.10 0.95 11.63
CA LEU A 40 -6.12 0.05 11.02
C LEU A 40 -5.21 0.90 10.11
N PRO A 41 -3.94 1.16 10.48
CA PRO A 41 -3.04 2.01 9.72
C PRO A 41 -2.64 1.35 8.40
N GLY A 42 -3.14 1.89 7.30
CA GLY A 42 -2.82 1.46 5.94
C GLY A 42 -1.64 2.23 5.34
N ALA A 43 -0.97 1.62 4.37
CA ALA A 43 0.09 2.23 3.60
C ALA A 43 -0.45 3.27 2.59
N SER A 44 0.28 4.37 2.38
CA SER A 44 -0.01 5.33 1.30
C SER A 44 0.30 4.76 -0.08
N TYR A 45 -0.10 5.44 -1.16
CA TYR A 45 0.11 4.92 -2.54
C TYR A 45 1.60 4.78 -2.93
N VAL A 46 2.50 5.51 -2.28
CA VAL A 46 3.97 5.38 -2.50
C VAL A 46 4.60 4.29 -1.63
N GLU A 47 3.86 3.76 -0.67
CA GLU A 47 4.33 2.79 0.33
C GLU A 47 3.95 1.34 0.02
N LYS A 48 3.23 1.11 -1.09
CA LYS A 48 2.68 -0.21 -1.45
C LYS A 48 2.79 -0.53 -2.94
N GLU A 49 2.88 -1.82 -3.23
CA GLU A 49 2.66 -2.34 -4.58
C GLU A 49 1.15 -2.47 -4.83
N ALA A 50 0.59 -1.64 -5.72
CA ALA A 50 -0.86 -1.56 -5.92
C ALA A 50 -1.24 -1.47 -7.40
N SER A 51 -2.43 -1.99 -7.72
CA SER A 51 -3.04 -1.91 -9.04
C SER A 51 -4.23 -0.97 -9.01
N TYR A 52 -4.29 -0.02 -9.95
CA TYR A 52 -5.34 0.98 -10.08
C TYR A 52 -5.93 0.95 -11.48
N THR A 53 -7.25 1.04 -11.57
CA THR A 53 -7.94 1.28 -12.85
C THR A 53 -8.33 2.75 -12.90
N ASN A 54 -7.88 3.46 -13.93
CA ASN A 54 -8.26 4.86 -14.10
C ASN A 54 -9.68 5.02 -14.68
N ASP A 55 -10.12 6.27 -14.81
CA ASP A 55 -11.38 6.69 -15.42
C ASP A 55 -11.57 6.22 -16.87
N HIS A 56 -10.49 6.06 -17.63
CA HIS A 56 -10.51 5.48 -18.97
C HIS A 56 -10.58 3.94 -18.98
N GLY A 57 -10.62 3.29 -17.81
CA GLY A 57 -10.63 1.83 -17.68
C GLY A 57 -9.27 1.18 -17.92
N ARG A 58 -8.17 1.94 -17.87
CA ARG A 58 -6.81 1.41 -18.05
C ARG A 58 -6.24 0.97 -16.70
N LEU A 59 -5.81 -0.27 -16.64
CA LEU A 59 -5.10 -0.83 -15.50
C LEU A 59 -3.66 -0.29 -15.44
N GLN A 60 -3.23 0.11 -14.24
CA GLN A 60 -1.93 0.71 -13.96
C GLN A 60 -1.36 0.11 -12.67
N GLY A 61 -0.04 -0.04 -12.62
CA GLY A 61 0.67 -0.48 -11.43
C GLY A 61 1.50 0.62 -10.80
N THR A 62 1.50 0.68 -9.47
CA THR A 62 2.47 1.46 -8.71
C THR A 62 3.39 0.51 -7.96
N ALA A 63 4.69 0.69 -8.12
CA ALA A 63 5.67 -0.01 -7.30
C ALA A 63 5.89 0.76 -6.00
N ARG A 64 6.19 0.02 -4.93
CA ARG A 64 6.56 0.61 -3.64
C ARG A 64 7.84 1.41 -3.78
N ALA A 65 7.80 2.69 -3.40
CA ALA A 65 8.95 3.59 -3.38
C ALA A 65 9.61 3.67 -2.00
N MET A 66 8.84 3.48 -0.92
CA MET A 66 9.34 3.50 0.45
C MET A 66 8.54 2.53 1.34
N ALA A 67 9.06 2.19 2.52
CA ALA A 67 8.34 1.34 3.45
C ALA A 67 7.20 2.12 4.15
N PRO A 68 6.07 1.47 4.50
CA PRO A 68 5.05 2.08 5.34
C PRO A 68 5.63 2.51 6.70
N PRO A 69 5.20 3.64 7.28
CA PRO A 69 5.72 4.13 8.55
C PRO A 69 5.14 3.37 9.75
N GLY A 70 5.95 3.19 10.79
CA GLY A 70 5.50 2.66 12.08
C GLY A 70 4.89 1.25 11.97
N GLU A 71 3.65 1.10 12.45
CA GLU A 71 2.88 -0.15 12.43
C GLU A 71 2.01 -0.30 11.16
N ALA A 72 2.11 0.62 10.20
CA ALA A 72 1.31 0.57 8.99
C ALA A 72 1.66 -0.63 8.11
N MET A 73 0.65 -1.18 7.42
CA MET A 73 0.80 -2.31 6.51
C MET A 73 0.13 -2.04 5.17
N GLU A 74 0.49 -2.82 4.14
CA GLU A 74 -0.26 -2.77 2.89
C GLU A 74 -1.71 -3.22 3.13
N ASP A 75 -2.65 -2.59 2.42
CA ASP A 75 -4.09 -2.77 2.66
C ASP A 75 -4.54 -4.24 2.59
N TRP A 76 -3.96 -5.01 1.66
CA TRP A 76 -4.29 -6.42 1.51
C TRP A 76 -3.82 -7.26 2.70
N GLN A 77 -2.68 -6.92 3.31
CA GLN A 77 -2.15 -7.62 4.48
C GLN A 77 -3.07 -7.41 5.69
N ILE A 78 -3.56 -6.18 5.87
CA ILE A 78 -4.52 -5.85 6.94
C ILE A 78 -5.77 -6.71 6.80
N LEU A 79 -6.34 -6.78 5.60
CA LEU A 79 -7.57 -7.56 5.35
C LEU A 79 -7.34 -9.07 5.50
N VAL A 80 -6.19 -9.58 5.05
CA VAL A 80 -5.82 -10.99 5.24
C VAL A 80 -5.66 -11.31 6.72
N ASN A 81 -4.89 -10.51 7.47
CA ASN A 81 -4.66 -10.71 8.90
C ASN A 81 -5.97 -10.64 9.69
N LEU A 82 -6.86 -9.69 9.35
CA LEU A 82 -8.19 -9.61 9.93
C LEU A 82 -9.02 -10.86 9.62
N GLY A 83 -9.07 -11.29 8.36
CA GLY A 83 -9.79 -12.49 7.96
C GLY A 83 -9.29 -13.75 8.68
N VAL A 84 -7.97 -13.95 8.73
CA VAL A 84 -7.34 -15.07 9.45
C VAL A 84 -7.69 -15.03 10.95
N SER A 85 -7.65 -13.84 11.57
CA SER A 85 -8.03 -13.67 12.98
C SER A 85 -9.51 -13.98 13.24
N LEU A 86 -10.36 -13.82 12.23
CA LEU A 86 -11.78 -14.18 12.26
C LEU A 86 -12.06 -15.63 11.80
N GLY A 87 -11.01 -16.43 11.54
CA GLY A 87 -11.14 -17.83 11.14
C GLY A 87 -11.34 -18.06 9.64
N VAL A 88 -11.16 -17.04 8.80
CA VAL A 88 -11.18 -17.18 7.34
C VAL A 88 -9.83 -17.74 6.87
N PRO A 89 -9.79 -18.86 6.12
CA PRO A 89 -8.55 -19.55 5.76
C PRO A 89 -7.85 -18.87 4.57
N PHE A 90 -7.50 -17.59 4.70
CA PHE A 90 -6.71 -16.91 3.69
C PHE A 90 -5.26 -17.39 3.71
N ASN A 91 -4.78 -17.84 2.55
CA ASN A 91 -3.40 -18.34 2.36
C ASN A 91 -2.56 -17.37 1.50
N TYR A 92 -2.96 -16.10 1.44
CA TYR A 92 -2.23 -15.10 0.65
C TYR A 92 -0.99 -14.63 1.40
N THR A 93 0.19 -14.97 0.89
CA THR A 93 1.49 -14.56 1.44
C THR A 93 2.16 -13.45 0.63
N ALA A 94 1.57 -13.07 -0.52
CA ALA A 94 2.04 -12.01 -1.38
C ALA A 94 0.86 -11.32 -2.10
N SER A 95 1.03 -10.04 -2.44
CA SER A 95 0.06 -9.25 -3.22
C SER A 95 -0.28 -9.90 -4.57
N ALA A 96 0.64 -10.66 -5.15
CA ALA A 96 0.43 -11.44 -6.37
C ALA A 96 -0.65 -12.52 -6.22
N HIS A 97 -0.79 -13.15 -5.04
CA HIS A 97 -1.86 -14.13 -4.80
C HIS A 97 -3.23 -13.47 -4.82
N VAL A 98 -3.36 -12.28 -4.21
CA VAL A 98 -4.59 -11.49 -4.22
C VAL A 98 -4.98 -11.09 -5.65
N ARG A 99 -4.01 -10.61 -6.45
CA ARG A 99 -4.23 -10.28 -7.86
C ARG A 99 -4.67 -11.49 -8.69
N ALA A 100 -4.05 -12.65 -8.47
CA ALA A 100 -4.42 -13.89 -9.15
C ALA A 100 -5.85 -14.31 -8.83
N ASP A 101 -6.26 -14.22 -7.56
CA ASP A 101 -7.62 -14.56 -7.15
C ASP A 101 -8.67 -13.58 -7.69
N ILE A 102 -8.39 -12.27 -7.66
CA ILE A 102 -9.24 -11.26 -8.30
C ILE A 102 -9.42 -11.54 -9.80
N ALA A 103 -8.32 -11.83 -10.51
CA ALA A 103 -8.37 -12.15 -11.94
C ALA A 103 -9.17 -13.43 -12.22
N ALA A 104 -9.01 -14.47 -11.39
CA ALA A 104 -9.78 -15.71 -11.51
C ALA A 104 -11.27 -15.50 -11.23
N ARG A 105 -11.62 -14.63 -10.28
CA ARG A 105 -13.02 -14.34 -9.92
C ARG A 105 -13.72 -13.45 -10.95
N TYR A 106 -12.97 -12.59 -11.65
CA TYR A 106 -13.49 -11.60 -12.59
C TYR A 106 -12.75 -11.62 -13.94
N PRO A 107 -12.75 -12.76 -14.67
CA PRO A 107 -11.84 -12.97 -15.81
C PRO A 107 -12.06 -12.02 -17.00
N ASN A 108 -13.28 -11.52 -17.19
CA ASN A 108 -13.65 -10.67 -18.33
C ASN A 108 -14.06 -9.25 -17.88
N ARG A 109 -13.66 -8.82 -16.69
CA ARG A 109 -14.03 -7.50 -16.18
C ARG A 109 -13.11 -6.44 -16.77
N LYS A 110 -13.71 -5.50 -17.51
CA LYS A 110 -13.00 -4.32 -18.02
C LYS A 110 -12.27 -3.59 -16.89
N GLY A 111 -11.01 -3.25 -17.13
CA GLY A 111 -10.14 -2.58 -16.19
C GLY A 111 -9.29 -3.51 -15.32
N LEU A 112 -9.45 -4.83 -15.45
CA LEU A 112 -8.62 -5.85 -14.78
C LEU A 112 -7.79 -6.69 -15.77
N GLU A 113 -7.81 -6.35 -17.06
CA GLU A 113 -7.03 -7.05 -18.08
C GLU A 113 -5.52 -6.96 -17.76
N GLY A 114 -4.85 -8.12 -17.72
CA GLY A 114 -3.42 -8.17 -17.42
C GLY A 114 -3.05 -7.98 -15.95
N LEU A 115 -4.01 -8.06 -15.01
CA LEU A 115 -3.76 -7.88 -13.57
C LEU A 115 -2.66 -8.81 -13.02
N THR A 116 -2.59 -10.05 -13.50
CA THR A 116 -1.57 -11.03 -13.10
C THR A 116 -0.20 -10.77 -13.72
N THR A 117 -0.15 -10.14 -14.88
CA THR A 117 1.08 -9.83 -15.64
C THR A 117 1.63 -8.44 -15.35
N LEU A 118 0.96 -7.69 -14.46
CA LEU A 118 1.31 -6.32 -14.15
C LEU A 118 2.68 -6.26 -13.44
N ALA A 119 3.58 -5.42 -13.97
CA ALA A 119 4.96 -5.28 -13.52
C ALA A 119 5.10 -4.16 -12.48
N PHE A 120 5.87 -4.43 -11.43
CA PHE A 120 6.21 -3.47 -10.37
C PHE A 120 7.72 -3.21 -10.37
N ASN A 121 8.14 -2.20 -11.14
CA ASN A 121 9.55 -1.83 -11.21
C ASN A 121 9.96 -1.13 -9.92
N ARG A 122 10.79 -1.80 -9.11
CA ARG A 122 11.35 -1.18 -7.92
C ARG A 122 12.32 -0.07 -8.33
N PRO A 123 12.18 1.15 -7.76
CA PRO A 123 13.19 2.17 -7.99
C PRO A 123 14.53 1.67 -7.48
N THR A 124 15.49 1.50 -8.39
CA THR A 124 16.90 1.30 -8.04
C THR A 124 17.49 2.65 -7.64
N ASN A 125 18.43 2.68 -6.69
CA ASN A 125 19.16 3.92 -6.41
C ASN A 125 19.79 4.46 -7.71
N ALA A 126 19.92 5.78 -7.82
CA ALA A 126 20.50 6.41 -9.01
C ALA A 126 21.88 5.83 -9.36
N ARG A 127 22.66 5.47 -8.33
CA ARG A 127 23.97 4.81 -8.46
C ARG A 127 23.89 3.47 -9.20
N HIS A 128 22.99 2.55 -8.82
CA HIS A 128 22.84 1.25 -9.48
C HIS A 128 22.25 1.38 -10.89
N TRP A 129 21.30 2.28 -11.12
CA TRP A 129 20.73 2.49 -12.47
C TRP A 129 21.80 3.00 -13.44
N LEU A 130 22.60 3.99 -13.03
CA LEU A 130 23.70 4.53 -13.85
C LEU A 130 24.85 3.52 -14.04
N GLN A 131 25.22 2.78 -13.00
CA GLN A 131 26.24 1.73 -13.09
C GLN A 131 25.84 0.60 -14.05
N ALA A 132 24.56 0.26 -14.13
CA ALA A 132 24.03 -0.78 -15.01
C ALA A 132 23.89 -0.32 -16.48
N SER A 133 23.67 0.97 -16.73
CA SER A 133 23.32 1.50 -18.06
C SER A 133 24.53 1.90 -18.92
N ASN A 134 25.67 2.32 -18.33
CA ASN A 134 26.86 2.66 -19.11
C ASN A 134 28.20 2.28 -18.43
N PRO A 135 28.80 1.11 -18.75
CA PRO A 135 30.04 0.64 -18.14
C PRO A 135 31.27 1.51 -18.42
N SER A 136 31.38 2.13 -19.61
CA SER A 136 32.58 2.88 -20.02
C SER A 136 32.67 4.28 -19.42
N GLU A 137 31.58 4.79 -18.84
CA GLU A 137 31.53 6.12 -18.22
C GLU A 137 31.52 6.08 -16.69
N ARG A 138 31.63 4.90 -16.09
CA ARG A 138 31.62 4.70 -14.62
C ARG A 138 32.60 5.62 -13.89
N TRP A 139 33.80 5.79 -14.44
CA TRP A 139 34.86 6.64 -13.87
C TRP A 139 34.48 8.12 -13.77
N LYS A 140 33.69 8.66 -14.72
CA LYS A 140 33.24 10.06 -14.70
C LYS A 140 32.35 10.32 -13.50
N TRP A 141 31.56 9.31 -13.12
CA TRP A 141 30.59 9.40 -12.04
C TRP A 141 31.21 9.20 -10.65
N ASP A 142 32.15 8.27 -10.51
CA ASP A 142 32.93 8.12 -9.28
C ASP A 142 33.62 9.45 -8.92
N PHE A 143 34.02 10.23 -9.92
CA PHE A 143 34.55 11.58 -9.74
C PHE A 143 33.46 12.65 -9.50
N MET A 144 32.41 12.72 -10.33
CA MET A 144 31.37 13.76 -10.22
C MET A 144 30.52 13.69 -8.94
N PHE A 145 30.41 12.51 -8.34
CA PHE A 145 29.55 12.24 -7.18
C PHE A 145 30.31 11.71 -5.96
N GLN A 146 31.64 11.90 -5.92
CA GLN A 146 32.49 11.55 -4.78
C GLN A 146 32.04 12.19 -3.46
N ASP A 147 31.41 13.37 -3.53
CA ASP A 147 31.03 14.19 -2.37
C ASP A 147 29.50 14.36 -2.24
N LEU A 148 28.69 13.48 -2.84
CA LEU A 148 27.25 13.55 -2.61
C LEU A 148 26.93 13.29 -1.14
N PRO A 149 26.12 14.13 -0.47
CA PRO A 149 25.54 13.76 0.82
C PRO A 149 24.77 12.45 0.65
N PRO A 150 24.66 11.63 1.71
CA PRO A 150 23.98 10.34 1.63
C PRO A 150 22.61 10.51 0.96
N VAL A 151 22.38 9.73 -0.10
CA VAL A 151 21.07 9.69 -0.75
C VAL A 151 20.06 9.34 0.34
N LYS A 152 18.90 10.01 0.36
CA LYS A 152 17.85 9.67 1.31
C LYS A 152 17.62 8.15 1.23
N PHE A 153 17.82 7.45 2.35
CA PHE A 153 17.73 5.97 2.48
C PHE A 153 18.94 5.15 1.97
N ASP A 154 20.12 5.74 1.78
CA ASP A 154 21.35 4.98 1.48
C ASP A 154 21.77 4.12 2.67
N GLY A 155 21.93 2.81 2.45
CA GLY A 155 22.34 1.85 3.48
C GLY A 155 21.24 1.39 4.46
N GLU A 156 20.06 2.01 4.46
CA GLU A 156 18.93 1.56 5.27
C GLU A 156 18.19 0.44 4.52
N PRO A 157 18.26 -0.84 4.95
CA PRO A 157 17.43 -1.86 4.35
C PRO A 157 15.97 -1.45 4.55
N PHE A 158 15.21 -1.31 3.47
CA PHE A 158 13.77 -1.17 3.59
C PHE A 158 13.26 -2.37 4.39
N SER A 159 12.84 -2.13 5.63
CA SER A 159 12.31 -3.15 6.52
C SER A 159 11.29 -4.00 5.75
N THR A 160 11.61 -5.28 5.60
CA THR A 160 10.75 -6.30 4.98
C THR A 160 10.14 -7.20 6.03
N ASN A 161 10.13 -6.77 7.30
CA ASN A 161 9.59 -7.60 8.38
C ASN A 161 8.05 -7.53 8.37
N PHE A 162 7.44 -8.41 7.58
CA PHE A 162 5.98 -8.50 7.38
C PHE A 162 5.28 -9.39 8.43
N GLY A 163 5.98 -9.78 9.50
CA GLY A 163 5.47 -10.70 10.53
C GLY A 163 4.68 -10.05 11.67
N GLY A 164 4.26 -8.79 11.52
CA GLY A 164 3.52 -8.08 12.56
C GLY A 164 2.02 -8.35 12.48
N VAL A 165 1.39 -8.62 13.61
CA VAL A 165 -0.05 -8.34 13.80
C VAL A 165 -0.15 -6.87 14.20
N ILE A 166 -1.07 -6.10 13.61
CA ILE A 166 -1.36 -4.74 14.11
C ILE A 166 -2.14 -4.91 15.42
N PRO A 167 -1.60 -4.50 16.58
CA PRO A 167 -2.37 -4.52 17.80
C PRO A 167 -3.52 -3.51 17.65
N LEU A 168 -4.75 -3.96 17.91
CA LEU A 168 -5.90 -3.05 17.91
C LEU A 168 -5.73 -2.05 19.05
N LYS A 169 -5.60 -0.77 18.69
CA LYS A 169 -5.59 0.35 19.63
C LYS A 169 -6.94 1.03 19.54
N GLU A 170 -7.65 1.07 20.67
CA GLU A 170 -8.88 1.84 20.77
C GLU A 170 -8.55 3.32 20.57
N VAL A 171 -9.35 4.01 19.76
CA VAL A 171 -9.16 5.45 19.50
C VAL A 171 -9.68 6.30 20.67
N LYS A 172 -10.50 5.71 21.55
CA LYS A 172 -11.14 6.36 22.70
C LYS A 172 -10.80 5.66 24.00
#